data_AF-W0DEM3-F1
#
_entry.id   AF-W0DEM3-F1
#
_cell.length_a   1.000
_cell.length_b   1.000
_cell.length_c   1.000
_cell.angle_alpha   90.00
_cell.angle_beta   90.00
_cell.angle_gamma   90.00
#
_symmetry.space_group_name_H-M   'P 1'
#
loop_
_entity.id
_entity.type
_entity.pdbx_description
1 polymer ?
#
loop_
_entity_poly.entity_id
_entity_poly.type
_entity_poly.pdbx_seq_one_letter_code
_entity_poly.pdbx_strand_id
1 'polypeptide(L)'
;MIEQSNLPTRRVNISTQKMLGGIGSILILLGWMTGVGILFGIVGAVLWLIGMYQLSNILGKPSIFQKALIGFVLNIAGMVIAFAPFALTMVIAFPFGL
;
A
#
# COMPACT_ATOMS: atom_id res chain seq x y z
N MET A 1 2.32 35.65 34.53
CA MET A 1 2.08 35.84 33.08
C MET A 1 2.40 34.51 32.41
N ILE A 2 1.40 33.85 31.84
CA ILE A 2 1.55 32.54 31.18
C ILE A 2 1.79 32.86 29.71
N GLU A 3 3.01 32.63 29.26
CA GLU A 3 3.40 32.82 27.87
C GLU A 3 2.67 31.78 27.02
N GLN A 4 1.53 32.18 26.44
CA GLN A 4 0.89 31.42 25.38
C GLN A 4 1.85 31.45 24.19
N SER A 5 2.57 30.34 24.02
CA SER A 5 3.39 30.06 22.85
C SER A 5 2.50 30.08 21.62
N ASN A 6 2.43 31.25 21.00
CA ASN A 6 1.78 31.52 19.73
C ASN A 6 2.57 30.86 18.59
N LEU A 7 2.73 29.54 18.64
CA LEU A 7 3.13 28.78 17.48
C LEU A 7 1.89 28.65 16.60
N PRO A 8 1.90 29.20 15.37
CA PRO A 8 0.87 28.89 14.39
C PRO A 8 1.05 27.41 14.07
N THR A 9 0.39 26.55 14.85
CA THR A 9 0.30 25.13 14.59
C THR A 9 -0.64 25.05 13.40
N ARG A 10 -0.09 25.27 12.19
CA ARG A 10 -0.79 25.06 10.93
C ARG A 10 -1.12 23.58 10.92
N ARG A 11 -2.30 23.23 11.43
CA ARG A 11 -2.84 21.88 11.48
C ARG A 11 -3.06 21.50 10.04
N VAL A 12 -2.05 20.87 9.44
CA VAL A 12 -2.15 20.46 8.05
C VAL A 12 -3.25 19.41 8.02
N ASN A 13 -4.32 19.69 7.27
CA ASN A 13 -5.49 18.83 7.24
C ASN A 13 -5.11 17.55 6.49
N ILE A 14 -4.84 16.51 7.26
CA ILE A 14 -4.44 15.18 6.78
C ILE A 14 -5.60 14.16 6.78
N SER A 15 -6.84 14.61 7.03
CA SER A 15 -7.97 13.69 7.16
C SER A 15 -8.24 12.93 5.86
N THR A 16 -8.17 13.62 4.72
CA THR A 16 -8.37 13.03 3.39
C THR A 16 -7.30 12.00 3.06
N GLN A 17 -6.00 12.24 3.36
CA GLN A 17 -4.97 11.23 3.07
C GLN A 17 -5.06 10.01 3.98
N LYS A 18 -5.32 10.23 5.27
CA LYS A 18 -5.53 9.12 6.21
C LYS A 18 -6.72 8.26 5.78
N MET A 19 -7.78 8.90 5.30
CA MET A 19 -8.95 8.19 4.77
C MET A 19 -8.63 7.47 3.46
N LEU A 20 -7.95 8.10 2.49
CA LEU A 20 -7.62 7.49 1.21
C LEU A 20 -6.65 6.30 1.36
N GLY A 21 -5.60 6.48 2.16
CA GLY A 21 -4.66 5.41 2.48
C GLY A 21 -5.31 4.28 3.28
N GLY A 22 -6.18 4.61 4.24
CA GLY A 22 -6.93 3.62 5.01
C GLY A 22 -7.90 2.81 4.16
N ILE A 23 -8.69 3.47 3.31
CA ILE A 23 -9.60 2.82 2.35
C ILE A 23 -8.79 1.94 1.38
N GLY A 24 -7.67 2.43 0.86
CA GLY A 24 -6.77 1.64 0.01
C GLY A 24 -6.30 0.35 0.69
N SER A 25 -5.80 0.44 1.93
CA SER A 25 -5.38 -0.74 2.70
C SER A 25 -6.51 -1.73 2.96
N ILE A 26 -7.72 -1.24 3.27
CA ILE A 26 -8.89 -2.09 3.48
C ILE A 26 -9.27 -2.79 2.17
N LEU A 27 -9.25 -2.09 1.03
CA LEU A 27 -9.53 -2.70 -0.28
C LEU A 27 -8.51 -3.79 -0.66
N ILE A 28 -7.22 -3.59 -0.36
CA ILE A 28 -6.19 -4.62 -0.57
C ILE A 28 -6.50 -5.86 0.26
N LEU A 29 -6.81 -5.67 1.56
CA LEU A 29 -7.12 -6.78 2.47
C LEU A 29 -8.41 -7.49 2.04
N LEU A 30 -9.43 -6.75 1.63
CA LEU A 30 -10.69 -7.30 1.17
C LEU A 30 -10.51 -8.08 -0.13
N GLY A 31 -9.71 -7.57 -1.07
CA GLY A 31 -9.36 -8.27 -2.30
C GLY A 31 -8.62 -9.58 -2.06
N TRP A 32 -7.76 -9.64 -1.03
CA TRP A 32 -7.09 -10.87 -0.61
C TRP A 32 -8.06 -11.86 0.06
N MET A 33 -8.93 -11.39 0.96
CA MET A 33 -9.79 -12.25 1.79
C MET A 33 -11.01 -12.80 1.04
N THR A 34 -11.64 -11.99 0.20
CA THR A 34 -12.91 -12.36 -0.44
C THR A 34 -12.75 -13.07 -1.78
N GLY A 35 -11.52 -13.18 -2.30
CA GLY A 35 -11.27 -13.80 -3.60
C GLY A 35 -11.93 -13.04 -4.78
N VAL A 36 -12.47 -11.84 -4.55
CA VAL A 36 -13.16 -10.97 -5.53
C VAL A 36 -12.22 -10.47 -6.65
N GLY A 37 -10.96 -10.91 -6.62
CA GLY A 37 -10.08 -10.91 -7.76
C GLY A 37 -8.98 -9.87 -7.65
N ILE A 38 -7.91 -10.16 -8.38
CA ILE A 38 -6.68 -9.37 -8.51
C ILE A 38 -7.01 -7.88 -8.77
N LEU A 39 -8.13 -7.59 -9.44
CA LEU A 39 -8.63 -6.23 -9.72
C LEU A 39 -8.86 -5.38 -8.47
N PHE A 40 -9.53 -5.90 -7.43
CA PHE A 40 -9.75 -5.15 -6.18
C PHE A 40 -8.44 -4.90 -5.44
N GLY A 41 -7.51 -5.85 -5.49
CA GLY A 41 -6.16 -5.70 -4.97
C GLY A 41 -5.38 -4.60 -5.68
N ILE A 42 -5.45 -4.53 -7.01
CA ILE A 42 -4.80 -3.48 -7.81
C ILE A 42 -5.40 -2.11 -7.47
N VAL A 43 -6.72 -1.98 -7.46
CA VAL A 43 -7.39 -0.71 -7.13
C VAL A 43 -7.04 -0.25 -5.72
N GLY A 44 -7.04 -1.17 -4.75
CA GLY A 44 -6.61 -0.89 -3.38
C GLY A 44 -5.15 -0.45 -3.28
N ALA A 45 -4.24 -1.11 -4.01
CA ALA A 45 -2.83 -0.76 -4.03
C ALA A 45 -2.58 0.62 -4.63
N VAL A 46 -3.29 0.97 -5.72
CA VAL A 46 -3.21 2.29 -6.33
C VAL A 46 -3.75 3.37 -5.38
N LEU A 47 -4.91 3.16 -4.75
CA LEU A 47 -5.46 4.10 -3.77
C LEU A 47 -4.52 4.30 -2.57
N TRP A 48 -3.91 3.21 -2.10
CA TRP A 48 -2.94 3.24 -1.00
C TRP A 48 -1.71 4.06 -1.37
N LEU A 49 -1.14 3.85 -2.55
CA LEU A 49 0.00 4.62 -3.07
C LEU A 49 -0.35 6.11 -3.24
N ILE A 50 -1.53 6.44 -3.75
CA ILE A 50 -2.00 7.83 -3.88
C ILE A 50 -2.12 8.49 -2.50
N GLY A 51 -2.66 7.75 -1.50
CA GLY A 51 -2.73 8.22 -0.12
C GLY A 51 -1.35 8.54 0.44
N MET A 52 -0.38 7.66 0.21
CA MET A 52 1.01 7.83 0.64
C MET A 52 1.72 8.99 -0.08
N TYR A 53 1.45 9.18 -1.38
CA TYR A 53 1.97 10.30 -2.16
C TYR A 53 1.47 11.63 -1.60
N GLN A 54 0.15 11.78 -1.43
CA GLN A 54 -0.43 13.00 -0.87
C GLN A 54 0.09 13.27 0.55
N LEU A 55 0.30 12.23 1.35
CA LEU A 55 0.83 12.33 2.70
C LEU A 55 2.29 12.84 2.68
N SER A 56 3.11 12.33 1.75
CA SER A 56 4.48 12.80 1.54
C SER A 56 4.54 14.26 1.09
N ASN A 57 3.59 14.68 0.24
CA ASN A 57 3.49 16.04 -0.27
C ASN A 57 3.09 17.03 0.82
N ILE A 58 2.10 16.66 1.65
CA ILE A 58 1.71 17.47 2.82
C ILE A 58 2.84 17.60 3.83
N LEU A 59 3.56 16.51 4.10
CA LEU A 59 4.67 16.52 5.04
C LEU A 59 5.92 17.20 4.47
N GLY A 60 5.90 17.64 3.21
CA GLY A 60 7.05 18.23 2.52
C GLY A 60 8.25 17.27 2.42
N LYS A 61 8.02 15.97 2.53
CA LYS A 61 9.05 14.93 2.62
C LYS A 61 8.79 13.83 1.58
N PRO A 62 9.23 14.02 0.32
CA PRO A 62 9.01 13.06 -0.75
C PRO A 62 9.68 11.69 -0.46
N SER A 63 10.69 11.67 0.40
CA SER A 63 11.37 10.44 0.84
C SER A 63 10.44 9.43 1.52
N ILE A 64 9.31 9.88 2.10
CA ILE A 64 8.29 8.99 2.70
C ILE A 64 7.64 8.14 1.60
N PHE A 65 7.22 8.77 0.51
CA PHE A 65 6.61 8.07 -0.62
C PHE A 65 7.63 7.15 -1.31
N GLN A 66 8.88 7.63 -1.51
CA GLN A 66 9.93 6.82 -2.11
C GLN A 66 10.23 5.55 -1.31
N LYS A 67 10.36 5.67 0.02
CA LYS A 67 10.58 4.50 0.90
C LYS A 67 9.39 3.53 0.87
N ALA A 68 8.16 4.06 0.89
CA ALA A 68 6.96 3.22 0.77
C ALA A 68 6.88 2.50 -0.59
N LEU A 69 7.21 3.19 -1.69
CA LEU A 69 7.25 2.62 -3.03
C LEU A 69 8.31 1.52 -3.15
N ILE A 70 9.52 1.76 -2.62
CA ILE A 70 10.59 0.75 -2.57
C ILE A 70 10.13 -0.49 -1.79
N GLY A 71 9.51 -0.29 -0.62
CA GLY A 71 8.97 -1.40 0.17
C GLY A 71 7.88 -2.18 -0.57
N PHE A 72 7.02 -1.48 -1.31
CA PHE A 72 5.98 -2.10 -2.14
C PHE A 72 6.56 -2.93 -3.29
N VAL A 73 7.54 -2.40 -4.03
CA VAL A 73 8.23 -3.15 -5.09
C VAL A 73 8.96 -4.36 -4.52
N LEU A 74 9.60 -4.22 -3.36
CA LEU A 74 10.28 -5.32 -2.69
C LEU A 74 9.30 -6.41 -2.24
N ASN A 75 8.11 -6.03 -1.79
CA ASN A 75 7.04 -6.97 -1.46
C ASN A 75 6.59 -7.77 -2.68
N ILE A 76 6.35 -7.11 -3.82
CA ILE A 76 6.01 -7.79 -5.08
C ILE A 76 7.13 -8.75 -5.49
N ALA A 77 8.39 -8.31 -5.47
CA ALA A 77 9.53 -9.17 -5.80
C ALA A 77 9.61 -10.39 -4.88
N GLY A 78 9.43 -10.19 -3.57
CA GLY A 78 9.39 -11.28 -2.59
C GLY A 78 8.24 -12.26 -2.86
N MET A 79 7.06 -11.75 -3.23
CA MET A 79 5.91 -12.56 -3.59
C MET A 79 6.20 -13.40 -4.85
N VAL A 80 6.81 -12.81 -5.88
CA VAL A 80 7.20 -13.55 -7.08
C VAL A 80 8.19 -14.66 -6.74
N ILE A 81 9.22 -14.39 -5.94
CA ILE A 81 10.21 -15.41 -5.55
C ILE A 81 9.56 -16.52 -4.72
N ALA A 82 8.63 -16.19 -3.82
CA ALA A 82 7.96 -17.18 -2.97
C ALA A 82 7.00 -18.07 -3.76
N PHE A 83 6.22 -17.50 -4.69
CA PHE A 83 5.18 -18.22 -5.41
C PHE A 83 5.62 -18.79 -6.77
N ALA A 84 6.67 -18.27 -7.40
CA ALA A 84 7.20 -18.78 -8.67
C ALA A 84 7.56 -20.28 -8.64
N PRO A 85 8.29 -20.81 -7.63
CA PRO A 85 8.59 -22.24 -7.58
C PRO A 85 7.32 -23.07 -7.40
N PHE A 86 6.35 -22.60 -6.62
CA PHE A 86 5.07 -23.28 -6.41
C PHE A 86 4.24 -23.34 -7.71
N ALA A 87 4.18 -22.23 -8.44
CA ALA A 87 3.52 -22.17 -9.75
C ALA A 87 4.21 -23.08 -10.77
N LEU A 88 5.55 -23.10 -10.79
CA LEU A 88 6.32 -23.97 -11.68
C LEU A 88 6.08 -25.46 -11.37
N THR A 89 6.08 -25.84 -10.09
CA THR A 89 5.78 -27.22 -9.69
C THR A 89 4.35 -27.62 -10.01
N MET A 90 3.38 -26.71 -9.88
CA MET A 90 2.00 -26.98 -10.29
C MET A 90 1.90 -27.21 -11.80
N VAL A 91 2.56 -26.40 -12.63
CA VAL A 91 2.54 -26.58 -14.10
C VAL A 91 3.18 -27.92 -14.51
N ILE A 92 4.26 -28.33 -13.84
CA ILE A 92 4.94 -29.61 -14.12
C ILE A 92 4.13 -30.80 -13.58
N ALA A 93 3.48 -30.68 -12.43
CA ALA A 93 2.68 -31.75 -11.80
C ALA A 93 1.28 -31.91 -12.41
N PHE A 94 0.71 -30.85 -12.99
CA PHE A 94 -0.59 -30.83 -13.66
C PHE A 94 -0.79 -31.97 -14.69
N PRO A 95 0.16 -32.29 -15.60
CA PRO A 95 0.01 -33.43 -16.51
C PRO A 95 0.02 -34.80 -15.82
N PHE A 96 0.42 -34.90 -14.55
CA PHE A 96 0.46 -36.14 -13.78
C PHE A 96 -0.73 -36.33 -12.83
N GLY A 97 -1.70 -35.39 -12.80
CA GLY A 97 -2.94 -35.54 -12.05
C GLY A 97 -2.82 -35.41 -10.52
N LEU A 98 -1.76 -34.74 -10.04
CA LEU A 98 -1.55 -34.34 -8.64
C LEU A 98 -1.92 -32.87 -8.41
#